data_AF-A0A6J8C4F1-F1
#
_entry.id   AF-A0A6J8C4F1-F1
#
_cell.length_a   1.000
_cell.length_b   1.000
_cell.length_c   1.000
_cell.angle_alpha   90.00
_cell.angle_beta   90.00
_cell.angle_gamma   90.00
#
_symmetry.space_group_name_H-M   'P 1'
#
loop_
_entity.id
_entity.type
_entity.pdbx_description
1 polymer ?
#
loop_
_entity_poly.entity_id
_entity_poly.type
_entity_poly.pdbx_seq_one_letter_code
_entity_poly.pdbx_strand_id
1 'polypeptide(L)'
;MESELFQSLILSPGQSLEDYYSQILEKAQILQKPNHEVVAKFISGLPDKMSFLVRAGQPVDIQSSLTAAKMAEACGYRQHNDVVNAIKHKQQHQHVEPPEKASELSEMKEQIKLLTDLVSKMHTGQQPHTRNEMPPNNALPRQSRFDNAEYRKCKGLGHFQRVCNWNSAGPSQPNAQCQLCHQFGHTAASCFTLSAIAQETN
;
A
#
# COMPACT_ATOMS: atom_id res chain seq x y z
N MET A 1 -12.65 19.36 -35.13
CA MET A 1 -12.47 17.91 -34.90
C MET A 1 -11.37 17.63 -33.87
N GLU A 2 -10.12 18.11 -34.01
CA GLU A 2 -9.05 17.77 -33.05
C GLU A 2 -9.32 18.18 -31.59
N SER A 3 -9.99 19.33 -31.39
CA SER A 3 -10.37 19.77 -30.04
C SER A 3 -11.40 18.85 -29.38
N GLU A 4 -12.31 18.25 -30.14
CA GLU A 4 -13.30 17.29 -29.63
C GLU A 4 -12.62 15.96 -29.26
N LEU A 5 -11.65 15.52 -30.07
CA LEU A 5 -10.84 14.34 -29.76
C LEU A 5 -10.12 14.54 -28.42
N PHE A 6 -9.50 15.70 -28.19
CA PHE A 6 -8.89 16.02 -26.90
C PHE A 6 -9.88 15.94 -25.74
N GLN A 7 -11.10 16.46 -25.90
CA GLN A 7 -12.14 16.41 -24.86
C GLN A 7 -12.67 14.99 -24.62
N SER A 8 -12.63 14.11 -25.62
CA SER A 8 -13.06 12.72 -25.52
C SER A 8 -12.03 11.77 -24.90
N LEU A 9 -10.78 12.21 -24.69
CA LEU A 9 -9.74 11.38 -24.07
C LEU A 9 -10.11 11.01 -22.64
N ILE A 10 -10.15 9.71 -22.36
CA ILE A 10 -10.42 9.11 -21.05
C ILE A 10 -9.46 7.92 -20.90
N LEU A 11 -8.96 7.68 -19.68
CA LEU A 11 -8.11 6.53 -19.37
C LEU A 11 -8.88 5.23 -19.62
N SER A 12 -8.39 4.39 -20.53
CA SER A 12 -9.06 3.11 -20.84
C SER A 12 -8.75 2.02 -19.80
N PRO A 13 -9.66 1.06 -19.56
CA PRO A 13 -9.39 -0.10 -18.70
C PRO A 13 -8.23 -0.92 -19.26
N GLY A 14 -7.08 -0.90 -18.58
CA GLY A 14 -5.85 -1.58 -19.00
C GLY A 14 -4.77 -0.67 -19.60
N GLN A 15 -5.10 0.55 -20.02
CA GLN A 15 -4.11 1.54 -20.48
C GLN A 15 -3.27 2.06 -19.31
N SER A 16 -1.94 2.11 -19.45
CA SER A 16 -1.07 2.66 -18.41
C SER A 16 -1.28 4.17 -18.21
N LEU A 17 -0.98 4.67 -17.01
CA LEU A 17 -1.10 6.11 -16.73
C LEU A 17 -0.11 6.93 -17.56
N GLU A 18 1.08 6.38 -17.82
CA GLU A 18 2.14 6.97 -18.62
C GLU A 18 1.72 7.13 -20.09
N ASP A 19 1.07 6.12 -20.67
CA ASP A 19 0.58 6.20 -22.05
C ASP A 19 -0.52 7.25 -22.18
N TYR A 20 -1.47 7.25 -21.24
CA TYR A 20 -2.55 8.25 -21.21
C TYR A 20 -2.00 9.67 -21.02
N TYR A 21 -1.05 9.85 -20.10
CA TYR A 21 -0.34 11.11 -19.89
C TYR A 21 0.35 11.60 -21.16
N SER A 22 1.06 10.71 -21.86
CA SER A 22 1.76 11.03 -23.11
C SER A 22 0.80 11.46 -24.21
N GLN A 23 -0.34 10.78 -24.36
CA GLN A 23 -1.38 11.16 -25.33
C GLN A 23 -1.98 12.54 -25.03
N ILE A 24 -2.23 12.85 -23.75
CA ILE A 24 -2.73 14.15 -23.33
C ILE A 24 -1.72 15.25 -23.67
N LEU A 25 -0.44 15.05 -23.39
CA LEU A 25 0.61 16.04 -23.70
C LEU A 25 0.77 16.27 -25.19
N GLU A 26 0.84 15.20 -25.98
CA GLU A 26 1.00 15.29 -27.44
C GLU A 26 -0.16 16.09 -28.05
N LYS A 27 -1.40 15.75 -27.69
CA LYS A 27 -2.59 16.46 -28.19
C LYS A 27 -2.70 17.89 -27.67
N ALA A 28 -2.33 18.14 -26.41
CA ALA A 28 -2.30 19.49 -25.86
C ALA A 28 -1.26 20.38 -26.56
N GLN A 29 -0.10 19.83 -26.90
CA GLN A 29 0.96 20.54 -27.62
C GLN A 29 0.51 20.95 -29.02
N ILE A 30 -0.10 20.02 -29.76
CA ILE A 30 -0.65 20.30 -31.11
C ILE A 30 -1.69 21.41 -31.05
N LEU A 31 -2.57 21.39 -30.04
CA LEU A 31 -3.64 22.37 -29.85
C LEU A 31 -3.20 23.65 -29.12
N GLN A 32 -1.91 23.78 -28.74
CA GLN A 32 -1.36 24.88 -27.96
C GLN A 32 -2.17 25.19 -26.68
N LYS A 33 -2.57 24.14 -25.97
CA LYS A 33 -3.39 24.26 -24.76
C LYS A 33 -2.57 24.77 -23.57
N PRO A 34 -3.09 25.72 -22.77
CA PRO A 34 -2.39 26.20 -21.59
C PRO A 34 -2.34 25.10 -20.51
N ASN A 35 -1.28 25.08 -19.70
CA ASN A 35 -1.00 24.01 -18.73
C ASN A 35 -2.20 23.68 -17.81
N HIS A 36 -2.93 24.69 -17.34
CA HIS A 36 -4.09 24.48 -16.47
C HIS A 36 -5.23 23.69 -17.15
N GLU A 37 -5.46 23.88 -18.46
CA GLU A 37 -6.42 23.08 -19.23
C GLU A 37 -5.92 21.64 -19.38
N VAL A 38 -4.61 21.44 -19.55
CA VAL A 38 -4.02 20.10 -19.67
C VAL A 38 -4.15 19.34 -18.34
N VAL A 39 -3.87 19.98 -17.21
CA VAL A 39 -4.08 19.43 -15.86
C VAL A 39 -5.55 19.07 -15.64
N ALA A 40 -6.46 20.01 -15.90
CA ALA A 40 -7.89 19.77 -15.74
C ALA A 40 -8.36 18.60 -16.60
N LYS A 41 -7.88 18.54 -17.86
CA LYS A 41 -8.23 17.45 -18.78
C LYS A 41 -7.69 16.10 -18.29
N PHE A 42 -6.41 16.03 -17.91
CA PHE A 42 -5.79 14.83 -17.37
C PHE A 42 -6.61 14.29 -16.20
N ILE A 43 -6.90 15.12 -15.20
CA ILE A 43 -7.67 14.76 -14.00
C ILE A 43 -9.10 14.32 -14.37
N SER A 44 -9.76 15.01 -15.31
CA SER A 44 -11.13 14.69 -15.71
C SER A 44 -11.29 13.35 -16.43
N GLY A 45 -10.23 12.86 -17.09
CA GLY A 45 -10.26 11.56 -17.76
C GLY A 45 -9.79 10.40 -16.90
N LEU A 46 -9.47 10.62 -15.62
CA LEU A 46 -9.21 9.54 -14.66
C LEU A 46 -10.53 8.98 -14.10
N PRO A 47 -10.54 7.73 -13.61
CA PRO A 47 -11.68 7.15 -12.89
C PRO A 47 -12.16 8.04 -11.72
N ASP A 48 -13.47 8.06 -11.43
CA ASP A 48 -14.08 8.98 -10.45
C ASP A 48 -13.36 9.02 -9.09
N LYS A 49 -13.09 7.85 -8.50
CA LYS A 49 -12.38 7.74 -7.20
C LYS A 49 -10.97 8.32 -7.26
N MET A 50 -10.29 8.06 -8.37
CA MET A 50 -8.92 8.47 -8.60
C MET A 50 -8.83 9.98 -8.86
N SER A 51 -9.71 10.50 -9.72
CA SER A 51 -9.79 11.94 -10.02
C SER A 51 -10.13 12.75 -8.77
N PHE A 52 -11.00 12.23 -7.89
CA PHE A 52 -11.29 12.85 -6.60
C PHE A 52 -10.05 13.01 -5.73
N LEU A 53 -9.25 11.95 -5.57
CA LEU A 53 -8.02 11.98 -4.76
C LEU A 53 -6.98 12.92 -5.34
N VAL A 54 -6.80 12.90 -6.66
CA VAL A 54 -5.87 13.82 -7.33
C VAL A 54 -6.31 15.27 -7.13
N ARG A 55 -7.62 15.58 -7.25
CA ARG A 55 -8.15 16.93 -6.98
C ARG A 55 -7.97 17.36 -5.53
N ALA A 56 -8.13 16.44 -4.58
CA ALA A 56 -7.94 16.73 -3.16
C ALA A 56 -6.51 17.18 -2.85
N GLY A 57 -5.52 16.72 -3.63
CA GLY A 57 -4.13 17.15 -3.53
C GLY A 57 -3.81 18.52 -4.16
N GLN A 58 -4.77 19.16 -4.86
CA GLN A 58 -4.61 20.46 -5.53
C GLN A 58 -3.30 20.60 -6.35
N PRO A 59 -3.05 19.72 -7.34
CA PRO A 59 -1.82 19.76 -8.12
C PRO A 59 -1.74 21.04 -8.94
N VAL A 60 -0.55 21.65 -8.97
CA VAL A 60 -0.28 22.91 -9.68
C VAL A 60 0.10 22.65 -11.14
N ASP A 61 0.62 21.46 -11.43
CA ASP A 61 1.17 21.08 -12.72
C ASP A 61 0.81 19.63 -13.07
N ILE A 62 1.09 19.25 -14.31
CA ILE A 62 0.69 17.94 -14.80
C ILE A 62 1.55 16.79 -14.24
N GLN A 63 2.79 17.07 -13.84
CA GLN A 63 3.69 16.07 -13.24
C GLN A 63 3.29 15.78 -11.80
N SER A 64 2.92 16.79 -11.02
CA SER A 64 2.31 16.59 -9.70
C SER A 64 0.98 15.83 -9.80
N SER A 65 0.17 16.12 -10.82
CA SER A 65 -1.06 15.36 -11.12
C SER A 65 -0.78 13.88 -11.42
N LEU A 66 0.22 13.59 -12.26
CA LEU A 66 0.64 12.22 -12.58
C LEU A 66 1.16 11.48 -11.33
N THR A 67 1.95 12.14 -10.49
CA THR A 67 2.48 11.54 -9.27
C THR A 67 1.37 11.18 -8.29
N ALA A 68 0.42 12.10 -8.07
CA ALA A 68 -0.76 11.83 -7.24
C ALA A 68 -1.62 10.70 -7.83
N ALA A 69 -1.75 10.65 -9.15
CA ALA A 69 -2.45 9.57 -9.84
C ALA A 69 -1.76 8.21 -9.59
N LYS A 70 -0.44 8.12 -9.74
CA LYS A 70 0.33 6.90 -9.45
C LYS A 70 0.17 6.43 -8.00
N MET A 71 0.16 7.36 -7.05
CA MET A 71 -0.10 7.03 -5.65
C MET A 71 -1.51 6.45 -5.46
N ALA A 72 -2.53 7.06 -6.08
CA ALA A 72 -3.89 6.54 -6.04
C ALA A 72 -4.00 5.15 -6.70
N GLU A 73 -3.27 4.90 -7.80
CA GLU A 73 -3.20 3.58 -8.42
C GLU A 73 -2.57 2.54 -7.50
N ALA A 74 -1.45 2.87 -6.85
CA ALA A 74 -0.78 1.99 -5.88
C ALA A 74 -1.67 1.67 -4.67
N CYS A 75 -2.59 2.56 -4.32
CA CYS A 75 -3.60 2.33 -3.28
C CYS A 75 -4.86 1.59 -3.78
N GLY A 76 -4.90 1.14 -5.04
CA GLY A 76 -6.00 0.34 -5.59
C GLY A 76 -7.18 1.15 -6.14
N TYR A 77 -7.07 2.48 -6.28
CA TYR A 77 -8.17 3.33 -6.76
C TYR A 77 -8.39 3.30 -8.28
N ARG A 78 -7.62 2.48 -9.02
CA ARG A 78 -7.79 2.31 -10.47
C ARG A 78 -9.01 1.47 -10.84
N GLN A 79 -9.60 0.74 -9.89
CA GLN A 79 -10.78 -0.08 -10.15
C GLN A 79 -11.90 0.82 -10.70
N HIS A 80 -12.18 0.67 -12.00
CA HIS A 80 -13.41 1.16 -12.60
C HIS A 80 -14.53 0.48 -11.82
N ASN A 81 -15.22 1.23 -10.97
CA ASN A 81 -16.46 0.73 -10.40
C ASN A 81 -17.42 0.57 -11.60
N ASP A 82 -17.50 -0.63 -12.16
CA ASP A 82 -18.56 -1.04 -13.10
C ASP A 82 -19.96 -0.82 -12.50
N VAL A 83 -20.04 -0.57 -11.20
CA VAL A 83 -21.26 -0.26 -10.45
C VAL A 83 -21.84 1.12 -10.75
N VAL A 84 -21.05 2.11 -11.21
CA VAL A 84 -21.55 3.51 -11.35
C VAL A 84 -22.33 3.74 -12.65
N ASN A 85 -22.17 2.89 -13.66
CA ASN A 85 -23.00 2.97 -14.88
C ASN A 85 -24.45 2.51 -14.68
N ALA A 86 -24.80 1.93 -13.52
CA ALA A 86 -26.19 1.57 -13.20
C ALA A 86 -27.04 2.74 -12.66
N ILE A 87 -26.44 3.87 -12.24
CA ILE A 87 -27.16 4.95 -11.54
C ILE A 87 -27.38 6.20 -12.40
N LYS A 88 -26.58 6.41 -13.47
CA LYS A 88 -26.71 7.62 -14.32
C LYS A 88 -27.77 7.55 -15.43
N HIS A 89 -28.49 6.44 -15.59
CA HIS A 89 -29.61 6.33 -16.55
C HIS A 89 -31.02 6.57 -15.94
N LYS A 90 -31.12 7.27 -14.79
CA LYS A 90 -32.41 7.53 -14.13
C LYS A 90 -32.65 8.99 -13.69
N GLN A 91 -32.31 9.96 -14.54
CA GLN A 91 -32.86 11.31 -14.42
C GLN A 91 -33.49 11.76 -15.74
N GLN A 92 -34.68 11.23 -16.02
CA GLN A 92 -35.76 11.96 -16.70
C GLN A 92 -37.08 11.21 -16.49
N HIS A 93 -37.98 11.84 -15.74
CA HIS A 93 -39.44 11.61 -15.63
C HIS A 93 -39.97 10.18 -15.47
N GLN A 94 -40.43 9.82 -14.28
CA GLN A 94 -41.87 9.68 -13.95
C GLN A 94 -42.07 9.16 -12.52
N HIS A 95 -43.07 9.74 -11.87
CA HIS A 95 -43.76 9.29 -10.67
C HIS A 95 -44.15 7.79 -10.79
N VAL A 96 -43.87 6.98 -9.76
CA VAL A 96 -44.68 5.85 -9.22
C VAL A 96 -43.83 5.00 -8.25
N GLU A 97 -44.40 4.80 -7.05
CA GLU A 97 -44.20 3.81 -5.98
C GLU A 97 -42.82 3.48 -5.33
N PRO A 98 -42.82 3.25 -4.00
CA PRO A 98 -41.62 2.87 -3.25
C PRO A 98 -41.34 1.36 -3.37
N PRO A 99 -40.10 0.94 -3.72
CA PRO A 99 -39.76 -0.47 -3.77
C PRO A 99 -39.25 -0.96 -2.40
N GLU A 100 -39.64 -2.18 -2.07
CA GLU A 100 -39.40 -2.98 -0.86
C GLU A 100 -37.91 -3.36 -0.64
N LYS A 101 -37.00 -2.38 -0.64
CA LYS A 101 -35.55 -2.61 -0.47
C LYS A 101 -35.06 -2.70 0.98
N ALA A 102 -35.97 -2.85 1.93
CA ALA A 102 -35.61 -3.00 3.34
C ALA A 102 -35.10 -4.42 3.68
N SER A 103 -35.42 -5.44 2.86
CA SER A 103 -35.09 -6.84 3.16
C SER A 103 -33.60 -7.16 2.99
N GLU A 104 -32.98 -6.71 1.90
CA GLU A 104 -31.56 -7.03 1.59
C GLU A 104 -30.56 -6.35 2.55
N LEU A 105 -30.89 -5.15 3.04
CA LEU A 105 -30.07 -4.43 4.01
C LEU A 105 -30.10 -5.09 5.40
N SER A 106 -31.20 -5.77 5.75
CA SER A 106 -31.33 -6.51 7.00
C SER A 106 -30.47 -7.78 6.98
N GLU A 107 -30.51 -8.54 5.89
CA GLU A 107 -29.68 -9.75 5.72
C GLU A 107 -28.18 -9.43 5.74
N MET A 108 -27.78 -8.36 5.05
CA MET A 108 -26.35 -7.97 5.00
C MET A 108 -25.84 -7.51 6.38
N LYS A 109 -26.69 -6.86 7.17
CA LYS A 109 -26.35 -6.43 8.53
C LYS A 109 -26.22 -7.62 9.49
N GLU A 110 -27.01 -8.67 9.29
CA GLU A 110 -26.86 -9.94 10.03
C GLU A 110 -25.59 -10.70 9.66
N GLN A 111 -25.22 -10.74 8.37
CA GLN A 111 -23.98 -11.38 7.94
C GLN A 111 -22.73 -10.69 8.50
N ILE A 112 -22.72 -9.34 8.54
CA ILE A 112 -21.62 -8.58 9.16
C ILE A 112 -21.52 -8.85 10.67
N LYS A 113 -22.66 -8.99 11.35
CA LYS A 113 -22.68 -9.32 12.78
C LYS A 113 -22.11 -10.71 13.06
N LEU A 114 -22.45 -11.70 12.24
CA LEU A 114 -21.90 -13.06 12.34
C LEU A 114 -20.38 -13.11 12.13
N LEU A 115 -19.86 -12.40 11.13
CA LEU A 115 -18.43 -12.28 10.88
C LEU A 115 -17.68 -11.61 12.05
N THR A 116 -18.26 -10.56 12.62
CA THR A 116 -17.68 -9.83 13.76
C THR A 116 -17.55 -10.74 14.99
N ASP A 117 -18.58 -11.53 15.30
CA ASP A 117 -18.56 -12.49 16.41
C ASP A 117 -17.52 -13.60 16.22
N LEU A 118 -17.32 -14.06 14.98
CA LEU A 118 -16.37 -15.13 14.66
C LEU A 118 -14.91 -14.66 14.85
N VAL A 119 -14.61 -13.42 14.47
CA VAL A 119 -13.29 -12.80 14.68
C VAL A 119 -13.02 -12.53 16.17
N SER A 120 -14.03 -12.11 16.94
CA SER A 120 -13.91 -11.94 18.39
C SER A 120 -13.62 -13.25 19.12
N LYS A 121 -14.21 -14.37 18.67
CA LYS A 121 -13.95 -15.71 19.23
C LYS A 121 -12.57 -16.26 18.89
N MET A 122 -11.99 -15.91 17.73
CA MET A 122 -10.62 -16.31 17.41
C MET A 122 -9.57 -15.57 18.24
N HIS A 123 -9.81 -14.30 18.60
CA HIS A 123 -8.87 -13.52 19.42
C HIS A 123 -8.87 -13.91 20.91
N THR A 124 -9.94 -14.54 21.40
CA THR A 124 -10.03 -15.00 22.80
C THR A 124 -9.47 -16.41 23.04
N GLY A 125 -9.11 -17.14 21.98
CA GLY A 125 -8.54 -18.49 22.06
C GLY A 125 -7.02 -18.57 22.25
N GLN A 126 -6.28 -17.46 22.13
CA GLN A 126 -4.84 -17.44 22.42
C GLN A 126 -4.59 -17.05 23.88
N GLN A 127 -4.81 -18.00 24.78
CA GLN A 127 -4.15 -17.97 26.07
C GLN A 127 -2.64 -18.19 25.89
N PRO A 128 -1.79 -17.49 26.67
CA PRO A 128 -0.36 -17.71 26.68
C PRO A 128 -0.07 -19.08 27.31
N HIS A 129 0.58 -19.97 26.56
CA HIS A 129 1.02 -21.24 27.11
C HIS A 129 1.98 -21.00 28.29
N THR A 130 1.50 -21.46 29.43
CA THR A 130 2.18 -21.65 30.70
C THR A 130 3.45 -22.48 30.53
N ARG A 131 4.57 -21.88 30.97
CA ARG A 131 5.42 -22.41 32.04
C ARG A 131 5.67 -23.94 31.99
N ASN A 132 6.72 -24.35 31.28
CA ASN A 132 7.38 -25.61 31.59
C ASN A 132 8.24 -25.42 32.84
N GLU A 133 7.72 -25.93 33.96
CA GLU A 133 8.49 -26.18 35.18
C GLU A 133 9.49 -27.31 34.91
N MET A 134 10.79 -27.02 35.10
CA MET A 134 11.84 -28.04 35.21
C MET A 134 12.20 -28.27 36.69
N PRO A 135 12.61 -29.50 37.05
CA PRO A 135 12.76 -29.97 38.43
C PRO A 135 13.99 -29.40 39.16
N PRO A 136 14.03 -29.47 40.50
CA PRO A 136 15.17 -29.03 41.28
C PRO A 136 16.23 -30.13 41.28
N ASN A 137 17.41 -29.86 40.71
CA ASN A 137 18.56 -30.71 40.98
C ASN A 137 19.79 -29.87 41.30
N ASN A 138 20.25 -30.05 42.53
CA ASN A 138 21.47 -29.50 43.10
C ASN A 138 22.68 -29.85 42.23
N ALA A 139 23.23 -28.86 41.53
CA ALA A 139 24.62 -28.90 41.07
C ALA A 139 25.13 -27.47 40.87
N LEU A 140 25.99 -27.04 41.81
CA LEU A 140 27.13 -26.11 41.73
C LEU A 140 27.12 -24.96 40.69
N PRO A 141 27.57 -23.74 41.08
CA PRO A 141 27.64 -22.60 40.17
C PRO A 141 28.79 -22.79 39.18
N ARG A 142 28.51 -23.43 38.04
CA ARG A 142 29.41 -23.37 36.88
C ARG A 142 29.22 -21.98 36.25
N GLN A 143 30.09 -21.05 36.66
CA GLN A 143 30.35 -19.81 35.95
C GLN A 143 30.55 -20.13 34.47
N SER A 144 29.48 -19.96 33.71
CA SER A 144 29.50 -20.17 32.28
C SER A 144 30.30 -19.04 31.67
N ARG A 145 31.50 -19.40 31.19
CA ARG A 145 32.34 -18.63 30.28
C ARG A 145 31.62 -18.36 28.96
N PHE A 146 30.55 -17.57 28.98
CA PHE A 146 30.00 -16.91 27.79
C PHE A 146 30.64 -15.53 27.56
N ASP A 147 31.76 -15.25 28.23
CA ASP A 147 32.66 -14.12 27.93
C ASP A 147 33.57 -14.36 26.72
N ASN A 148 33.15 -15.18 25.76
CA ASN A 148 33.68 -15.06 24.40
C ASN A 148 32.80 -14.07 23.64
N ALA A 149 32.95 -12.82 24.07
CA ALA A 149 32.67 -11.61 23.32
C ALA A 149 33.59 -11.57 22.08
N GLU A 150 33.47 -12.56 21.19
CA GLU A 150 33.91 -12.39 19.81
C GLU A 150 33.06 -11.27 19.22
N TYR A 151 33.71 -10.12 19.08
CA TYR A 151 33.25 -8.85 18.55
C TYR A 151 32.11 -8.98 17.53
N ARG A 152 30.86 -8.90 18.02
CA ARG A 152 29.68 -8.77 17.16
C ARG A 152 29.78 -7.42 16.47
N LYS A 153 30.16 -7.42 15.18
CA LYS A 153 30.32 -6.19 14.39
C LYS A 153 29.08 -5.30 14.48
N CYS A 154 27.88 -5.89 14.41
CA CYS A 154 26.60 -5.17 14.49
C CYS A 154 26.16 -4.78 15.92
N LYS A 155 26.82 -5.31 16.97
CA LYS A 155 26.46 -5.14 18.40
C LYS A 155 25.01 -5.46 18.78
N GLY A 156 24.24 -6.09 17.90
CA GLY A 156 22.84 -6.47 18.15
C GLY A 156 22.69 -7.71 19.02
N LEU A 157 21.61 -7.74 19.81
CA LEU A 157 21.24 -8.90 20.61
C LEU A 157 20.50 -9.97 19.76
N GLY A 158 20.42 -11.20 20.27
CA GLY A 158 19.54 -12.24 19.75
C GLY A 158 20.04 -13.07 18.55
N HIS A 159 21.26 -12.84 18.04
CA HIS A 159 21.79 -13.64 16.91
C HIS A 159 23.32 -13.80 16.94
N PHE A 160 23.85 -14.87 16.34
CA PHE A 160 25.30 -15.11 16.23
C PHE A 160 25.93 -14.32 15.07
N GLN A 161 27.23 -14.03 15.14
CA GLN A 161 27.93 -13.28 14.08
C GLN A 161 27.80 -13.94 12.70
N ARG A 162 27.87 -15.27 12.62
CA ARG A 162 27.73 -16.02 11.36
C ARG A 162 26.36 -15.94 10.70
N VAL A 163 25.33 -15.54 11.44
CA VAL A 163 23.96 -15.35 10.92
C VAL A 163 23.58 -13.87 10.82
N CYS A 164 24.53 -12.95 11.06
CA CYS A 164 24.27 -11.51 10.99
C CYS A 164 24.14 -11.07 9.53
N ASN A 165 22.99 -10.48 9.19
CA ASN A 165 22.71 -9.96 7.85
C ASN A 165 23.15 -8.50 7.67
N TRP A 166 24.07 -7.99 8.49
CA TRP A 166 24.58 -6.62 8.34
C TRP A 166 25.70 -6.56 7.29
N ASN A 167 25.55 -5.73 6.27
CA ASN A 167 26.55 -5.57 5.20
C ASN A 167 27.75 -4.69 5.60
N SER A 168 27.87 -4.30 6.87
CA SER A 168 28.89 -3.37 7.39
C SER A 168 28.80 -1.93 6.83
N ALA A 169 27.73 -1.56 6.12
CA ALA A 169 27.50 -0.19 5.68
C ALA A 169 26.90 0.64 6.82
N GLY A 170 27.54 1.77 7.14
CA GLY A 170 27.09 2.71 8.17
C GLY A 170 27.44 2.32 9.61
N PRO A 171 26.99 3.09 10.60
CA PRO A 171 27.23 2.80 12.01
C PRO A 171 26.33 1.68 12.52
N SER A 172 26.87 0.83 13.42
CA SER A 172 26.08 -0.15 14.16
C SER A 172 25.09 0.56 15.10
N GLN A 173 23.84 0.10 15.08
CA GLN A 173 22.76 0.62 15.91
C GLN A 173 22.18 -0.52 16.76
N PRO A 174 22.72 -0.81 17.96
CA PRO A 174 22.37 -2.00 18.75
C PRO A 174 20.89 -2.10 19.12
N ASN A 175 20.20 -0.96 19.26
CA ASN A 175 18.79 -0.88 19.62
C ASN A 175 17.85 -0.82 18.40
N ALA A 176 18.38 -0.71 17.18
CA ALA A 176 17.57 -0.68 15.97
C ALA A 176 17.28 -2.10 15.49
N GLN A 177 16.01 -2.38 15.17
CA GLN A 177 15.60 -3.65 14.55
C GLN A 177 15.43 -3.46 13.04
N CYS A 178 16.12 -4.28 12.25
CA CYS A 178 16.00 -4.28 10.80
C CYS A 178 14.62 -4.80 10.37
N GLN A 179 13.91 -4.06 9.51
CA GLN A 179 12.57 -4.46 9.03
C GLN A 179 12.60 -5.59 7.98
N LEU A 180 13.76 -5.92 7.43
CA LEU A 180 13.91 -6.96 6.40
C LEU A 180 14.24 -8.33 7.01
N CYS A 181 15.19 -8.38 7.95
CA CYS A 181 15.66 -9.63 8.55
C CYS A 181 15.27 -9.77 10.03
N HIS A 182 14.61 -8.77 10.62
CA HIS A 182 14.17 -8.71 12.02
C HIS A 182 15.28 -8.83 13.08
N GLN A 183 16.56 -8.76 12.69
CA GLN A 183 17.70 -8.75 13.61
C GLN A 183 17.96 -7.36 14.16
N PHE A 184 18.43 -7.28 15.41
CA PHE A 184 18.90 -6.03 16.02
C PHE A 184 20.32 -5.68 15.55
N GLY A 185 20.70 -4.41 15.60
CA GLY A 185 22.07 -3.93 15.35
C GLY A 185 22.28 -3.11 14.08
N HIS A 186 21.29 -3.05 13.19
CA HIS A 186 21.36 -2.32 11.93
C HIS A 186 19.96 -1.95 11.41
N THR A 187 19.88 -0.97 10.50
CA THR A 187 18.63 -0.59 9.82
C THR A 187 18.47 -1.37 8.50
N ALA A 188 17.29 -1.32 7.88
CA ALA A 188 17.03 -1.99 6.61
C ALA A 188 17.98 -1.56 5.47
N ALA A 189 18.42 -0.28 5.47
CA ALA A 189 19.35 0.25 4.48
C ALA A 189 20.73 -0.42 4.51
N SER A 190 21.15 -0.93 5.67
CA SER A 190 22.42 -1.63 5.87
C SER A 190 22.27 -3.16 5.87
N CYS A 191 21.12 -3.67 5.44
CA CYS A 191 20.87 -5.11 5.40
C CYS A 191 21.44 -5.74 4.13
N PHE A 192 22.17 -6.84 4.26
CA PHE A 192 22.72 -7.61 3.15
C PHE A 192 21.62 -8.12 2.20
N THR A 193 20.44 -8.45 2.73
CA THR A 193 19.27 -8.86 1.94
C THR A 193 18.88 -7.78 0.92
N LEU A 194 18.99 -6.49 1.28
CA LEU A 194 18.70 -5.40 0.37
C LEU A 194 19.75 -5.28 -0.75
N SER A 195 21.02 -5.50 -0.41
CA SER A 195 22.12 -5.50 -1.37
C SER A 195 22.02 -6.65 -2.39
N ALA A 196 21.51 -7.81 -1.97
CA ALA A 196 21.27 -8.94 -2.87
C ALA A 196 20.15 -8.63 -3.89
N ILE A 197 19.04 -8.04 -3.43
CA ILE A 197 17.92 -7.65 -4.31
C ILE A 197 18.35 -6.62 -5.36
N ALA A 198 19.20 -5.65 -4.98
CA ALA A 198 19.68 -4.62 -5.91
C ALA A 198 20.62 -5.16 -7.02
N GLN A 199 21.21 -6.34 -6.84
CA GLN A 199 22.07 -6.97 -7.85
C GLN A 199 21.30 -7.79 -8.89
N GLU A 200 20.09 -8.25 -8.57
CA GLU A 200 19.25 -9.03 -9.49
C GLU A 200 18.49 -8.16 -10.51
N THR A 201 18.49 -6.83 -10.31
CA THR A 201 17.78 -5.87 -11.15
C THR A 201 18.67 -5.12 -12.15
N ASN A 202 19.93 -5.53 -12.31
CA ASN A 202 20.86 -5.04 -13.34
C ASN A 202 21.29 -6.19 -14.25
#